data_AF-A0A523ZSZ2-F1
#
_entry.id   AF-A0A523ZSZ2-F1
#
_cell.length_a   1.000
_cell.length_b   1.000
_cell.length_c   1.000
_cell.angle_alpha   90.00
_cell.angle_beta   90.00
_cell.angle_gamma   90.00
#
_symmetry.space_group_name_H-M   'P 1'
#
loop_
_entity.id
_entity.type
_entity.pdbx_description
1 polymer ?
#
loop_
_entity_poly.entity_id
_entity_poly.type
_entity_poly.pdbx_seq_one_letter_code
_entity_poly.pdbx_strand_id
1 'polypeptide(L)' 'MRRKRVSPREAKRMMQRMGLSMGEMPDVQEVILRTSTKEIVVENPEVAVLEMHGQRIFQVTGGKITEKEIEVE' A
#
# COMPACT_ATOMS: atom_id res chain seq x y z
N MET A 1 5.57 12.36 -36.59
CA MET A 1 5.69 11.16 -35.72
C MET A 1 4.49 11.12 -34.77
N ARG A 2 3.50 10.24 -34.97
CA ARG A 2 2.39 10.10 -34.01
C ARG A 2 2.94 9.42 -32.75
N ARG A 3 3.04 10.13 -31.61
CA ARG A 3 3.31 9.52 -30.31
C ARG A 3 2.21 8.47 -30.08
N LYS A 4 2.54 7.18 -30.26
CA LYS A 4 1.69 6.09 -29.79
C LYS A 4 1.52 6.32 -28.28
N ARG A 5 0.33 6.72 -27.85
CA ARG A 5 0.00 6.73 -26.42
C ARG A 5 0.23 5.31 -25.93
N VAL A 6 1.16 5.13 -25.01
CA VAL A 6 1.37 3.85 -24.35
C VAL A 6 0.03 3.43 -23.80
N SER A 7 -0.47 2.27 -24.23
CA SER A 7 -1.74 1.79 -23.72
C SER A 7 -1.58 1.45 -22.23
N PRO A 8 -2.61 1.61 -21.39
CA PRO A 8 -2.54 1.23 -19.97
C PRO A 8 -2.08 -0.22 -19.75
N ARG A 9 -2.39 -1.11 -20.71
CA ARG A 9 -1.95 -2.50 -20.74
C ARG A 9 -0.45 -2.66 -21.01
N GLU A 10 0.12 -1.88 -21.91
CA GLU A 10 1.56 -1.87 -22.18
C GLU A 10 2.35 -1.29 -21.00
N ALA A 11 1.83 -0.23 -20.37
CA ALA A 11 2.41 0.33 -19.15
C ALA A 11 2.44 -0.72 -18.02
N LYS A 12 1.33 -1.43 -17.79
CA LYS A 12 1.28 -2.53 -16.79
C LYS A 12 2.32 -3.62 -17.06
N ARG A 13 2.44 -4.07 -18.32
CA ARG A 13 3.46 -5.08 -18.70
C ARG A 13 4.89 -4.55 -18.58
N MET A 14 5.10 -3.25 -18.81
CA MET A 14 6.41 -2.63 -18.62
C MET A 14 6.79 -2.57 -17.14
N MET A 15 5.87 -2.16 -16.26
CA MET A 15 6.08 -2.18 -14.81
C MET A 15 6.38 -3.58 -14.28
N GLN A 16 5.61 -4.58 -14.70
CA GLN A 16 5.87 -5.98 -14.33
C GLN A 16 7.27 -6.47 -14.77
N ARG A 17 7.74 -6.07 -15.96
CA ARG A 17 9.09 -6.40 -16.44
C ARG A 17 10.19 -5.71 -15.65
N MET A 18 9.90 -4.57 -15.02
CA MET A 18 10.81 -3.88 -14.12
C MET A 18 10.79 -4.45 -12.70
N GLY A 19 10.06 -5.54 -12.47
CA GLY A 19 9.89 -6.13 -11.13
C GLY A 19 8.98 -5.30 -10.22
N LEU A 20 8.16 -4.41 -10.81
CA LEU A 20 7.14 -3.63 -10.12
C LEU A 20 5.80 -4.33 -10.27
N SER A 21 5.30 -4.93 -9.18
CA SER A 21 3.95 -5.50 -9.11
C SER A 21 3.06 -4.61 -8.28
N MET A 22 1.96 -4.12 -8.85
CA MET A 22 0.96 -3.32 -8.14
C MET A 22 -0.36 -4.08 -8.09
N GLY A 23 -0.92 -4.22 -6.89
CA GLY A 23 -2.20 -4.86 -6.66
C GLY A 23 -2.90 -4.28 -5.44
N GLU A 24 -4.21 -4.49 -5.36
CA GLU A 24 -4.99 -4.20 -4.16
C GLU A 24 -4.95 -5.43 -3.24
N MET A 25 -4.90 -5.18 -1.93
CA MET A 25 -5.11 -6.22 -0.92
C MET A 25 -6.60 -6.19 -0.54
N PRO A 26 -7.39 -7.19 -0.98
CA PRO A 26 -8.82 -7.23 -0.67
C PRO A 26 -9.03 -7.57 0.81
N ASP A 27 -10.20 -7.18 1.32
CA ASP A 27 -10.74 -7.59 2.61
C ASP A 27 -9.86 -7.25 3.83
N VAL A 28 -9.09 -6.14 3.76
CA VAL A 28 -8.32 -5.65 4.90
C VAL A 28 -9.25 -5.08 5.96
N GLN A 29 -9.26 -5.70 7.13
CA GLN A 29 -10.08 -5.29 8.27
C GLN A 29 -9.41 -4.19 9.09
N GLU A 30 -8.09 -4.25 9.23
CA GLU A 30 -7.35 -3.38 10.14
C GLU A 30 -5.88 -3.24 9.73
N VAL A 31 -5.32 -2.05 9.94
CA VAL A 31 -3.86 -1.80 9.92
C VAL A 31 -3.45 -1.24 11.28
N ILE A 32 -2.48 -1.88 11.93
CA ILE A 32 -1.90 -1.41 13.19
C ILE A 32 -0.47 -0.94 12.94
N LEU A 33 -0.22 0.34 13.16
CA LEU A 33 1.10 0.95 13.18
C LEU A 33 1.53 1.10 14.65
N ARG A 34 2.34 0.16 15.13
CA ARG A 34 2.90 0.19 16.49
C ARG A 34 4.25 0.90 16.49
N THR A 35 4.38 1.94 17.30
CA THR A 35 5.64 2.63 17.58
C THR A 35 6.09 2.30 19.00
N SER A 36 7.22 2.88 19.44
CA SER A 36 7.70 2.74 20.81
C SER A 36 6.84 3.48 21.85
N THR A 37 5.97 4.40 21.44
CA THR A 37 5.20 5.26 22.36
C THR A 37 3.70 5.21 22.12
N LYS A 38 3.26 4.70 20.97
CA LYS A 38 1.84 4.69 20.60
C LYS A 38 1.51 3.63 19.57
N GLU A 39 0.24 3.27 19.51
CA GLU A 39 -0.37 2.52 18.43
C GLU A 39 -1.31 3.43 17.64
N ILE A 40 -1.23 3.34 16.32
CA ILE A 40 -2.21 3.94 15.42
C ILE A 40 -2.94 2.79 14.74
N VAL A 41 -4.25 2.72 14.91
CA VAL A 41 -5.11 1.69 14.33
C VAL A 41 -5.98 2.34 13.25
N VAL A 42 -5.96 1.76 12.06
CA VAL A 42 -6.79 2.16 10.92
C VAL A 42 -7.78 1.03 10.65
N GLU A 43 -9.06 1.27 10.95
CA GLU A 43 -10.15 0.29 10.75
C GLU A 43 -10.73 0.40 9.33
N ASN A 44 -10.98 -0.76 8.70
CA ASN A 44 -11.47 -0.91 7.33
C ASN A 44 -10.76 -0.03 6.28
N PRO A 45 -9.42 -0.10 6.18
CA PRO A 45 -8.68 0.68 5.20
C PRO A 45 -8.75 0.06 3.80
N GLU A 46 -8.55 0.90 2.78
CA GLU A 46 -8.15 0.46 1.45
C GLU A 46 -6.63 0.31 1.42
N VAL A 47 -6.13 -0.87 1.04
CA VAL A 47 -4.68 -1.14 1.00
C VAL A 47 -4.25 -1.54 -0.39
N ALA A 48 -3.32 -0.77 -0.96
CA ALA A 48 -2.60 -1.15 -2.16
C ALA A 48 -1.19 -1.65 -1.81
N VAL A 49 -0.74 -2.68 -2.51
CA VAL A 49 0.59 -3.28 -2.36
C VAL A 49 1.38 -3.04 -3.63
N LEU A 50 2.56 -2.45 -3.47
CA LEU A 50 3.58 -2.32 -4.50
C LEU A 50 4.79 -3.16 -4.10
N GLU A 51 5.13 -4.15 -4.91
CA GLU A 51 6.36 -4.93 -4.75
C GLU A 51 7.42 -4.39 -5.71
N MET A 52 8.58 -4.02 -5.17
CA MET A 52 9.71 -3.46 -5.91
C MET A 52 11.02 -4.06 -5.39
N HIS A 53 11.76 -4.77 -6.24
CA HIS A 53 13.07 -5.33 -5.89
C HIS A 53 13.10 -6.14 -4.56
N GLY A 54 12.02 -6.89 -4.27
CA GLY A 54 11.88 -7.67 -3.03
C GLY A 54 11.40 -6.88 -1.80
N GLN A 55 11.22 -5.56 -1.94
CA GLN A 55 10.57 -4.72 -0.92
C GLN A 55 9.07 -4.62 -1.23
N ARG A 56 8.24 -4.72 -0.19
CA ARG A 56 6.80 -4.46 -0.28
C ARG A 56 6.48 -3.13 0.35
N ILE A 57 5.83 -2.27 -0.43
CA ILE A 57 5.32 -0.97 -0.01
C ILE A 57 3.81 -1.12 0.09
N PHE A 58 3.26 -0.77 1.25
CA PHE A 58 1.82 -0.75 1.50
C PHE A 58 1.35 0.69 1.52
N GLN A 59 0.42 1.03 0.64
CA GLN A 59 -0.28 2.29 0.67
C GLN A 59 -1.62 2.05 1.37
N VAL A 60 -1.79 2.68 2.53
CA VAL A 60 -3.00 2.58 3.35
C VAL A 60 -3.77 3.89 3.20
N THR A 61 -5.02 3.81 2.76
CA THR A 61 -5.89 4.97 2.52
C THR A 61 -7.28 4.77 3.12
N GLY A 62 -7.91 5.87 3.53
CA GLY A 62 -9.24 5.83 4.14
C GLY A 62 -9.25 5.18 5.53
N GLY A 63 -10.41 4.66 5.91
CA GLY A 63 -10.64 4.03 7.21
C GLY A 63 -10.81 5.02 8.37
N LYS A 64 -11.17 4.48 9.53
CA LYS A 64 -11.25 5.24 10.79
C LYS A 64 -9.93 5.09 11.53
N ILE A 65 -9.30 6.21 11.85
CA ILE A 65 -8.00 6.24 12.54
C ILE A 65 -8.24 6.46 14.03
N THR A 66 -7.65 5.60 14.87
CA THR A 66 -7.59 5.79 16.32
C THR A 66 -6.13 5.72 16.79
N GLU A 67 -5.80 6.51 17.81
CA GLU A 67 -4.47 6.56 18.41
C GLU A 67 -4.58 6.16 19.88
N LYS A 68 -3.68 5.29 20.33
CA LYS A 68 -3.55 4.88 21.73
C LYS A 68 -2.10 5.08 22.14
N GLU A 69 -1.87 5.81 23.22
CA GLU A 69 -0.54 5.85 23.84
C GLU A 69 -0.25 4.48 24.48
N ILE A 70 0.97 3.97 24.26
CA ILE A 70 1.44 2.76 24.92
C ILE A 70 2.27 3.24 26.10
N GLU A 71 1.81 2.98 27.32
CA GLU A 71 2.68 3.10 28.49
C GLU A 71 3.78 2.04 28.36
N VAL A 72 5.01 2.48 28.14
CA VAL A 72 6.18 1.62 28.16
C VAL A 72 6.48 1.34 29.63
N GLU A 73 6.18 0.12 30.08
CA GLU A 73 6.53 -0.37 31.42
C GLU A 73 8.05 -0.42 31.64
#